data_AF-A0A358WE74-F1
#
_entry.id   AF-A0A358WE74-F1
#
_cell.length_a   1.000
_cell.length_b   1.000
_cell.length_c   1.000
_cell.angle_alpha   90.00
_cell.angle_beta   90.00
_cell.angle_gamma   90.00
#
_symmetry.space_group_name_H-M   'P 1'
#
loop_
_entity.id
_entity.type
_entity.pdbx_description
1 polymer ?
#
loop_
_entity_poly.entity_id
_entity_poly.type
_entity_poly.pdbx_seq_one_letter_code
_entity_poly.pdbx_strand_id
1 'polypeptide(L)'
;MVKCKYKIIREAVMNNIDKLTQKIFSKFNDNSLFFSNIYLTGTEENKAVVLFDMEGFILKVCLDELKTEYTMPEDSYVLVSEMCIDENENVIHFSVWSEERGDEDFELKFDQANAEMMPCRKTYYSDGVWDIVVCMAADIYGRYCFDETFISEAERNYLPLVFELMKITDGSKAKPELPVLTAYAEKYGLNEFTAIILKNARRDKTGIYNKRFSGLDDVKYEPLWRELYMIFWGICKEYPTVSEIIGLEPENIRIRKNITDTLHKAGYEGVYPDFRKTGELKGVHLTQSHDKAYLVGCEKNVLYMVHCDEMCSDGEPVIIFRSGTIVMKDGFDYSNADIYSSMFRNGGYHIEKSFSCCAGNEDISQAAEIAVKRAELKKLTRKECKAADVDKNLLSFLPVGMLMGLLFGVFLALGMMIVLFLFEMFVGSNAVEALQAIVDSRWLCAFGASGLAFGLAMTVLMYLAGRK
;
A
#
# COMPACT_ATOMS: atom_id res chain seq x y z
N MET A 1 10.64 -26.23 4.46
CA MET A 1 9.44 -26.83 5.11
C MET A 1 9.89 -27.98 5.99
N VAL A 2 10.57 -27.64 7.09
CA VAL A 2 10.91 -28.60 8.15
C VAL A 2 9.64 -28.74 8.99
N LYS A 3 9.15 -29.97 9.17
CA LYS A 3 8.02 -30.22 10.07
C LYS A 3 8.56 -30.09 11.51
N CYS A 4 8.27 -28.97 12.20
CA CYS A 4 8.50 -28.94 13.64
C CYS A 4 7.69 -30.07 14.28
N LYS A 5 8.36 -30.90 15.08
CA LYS A 5 7.93 -32.25 15.42
C LYS A 5 7.65 -32.32 16.92
N TYR A 6 6.86 -31.40 17.45
CA TYR A 6 6.49 -31.38 18.86
C TYR A 6 4.98 -31.26 19.01
N LYS A 7 4.43 -32.08 19.89
CA LYS A 7 3.03 -32.46 20.05
C LYS A 7 2.58 -32.01 21.46
N ILE A 8 1.38 -32.41 21.85
CA ILE A 8 0.56 -31.90 22.96
C ILE A 8 1.31 -31.63 24.30
N ILE A 9 1.29 -30.36 24.76
CA ILE A 9 1.71 -29.93 26.11
C ILE A 9 0.82 -30.58 27.18
N ARG A 10 1.41 -31.16 28.23
CA ARG A 10 0.66 -31.68 29.40
C ARG A 10 0.34 -30.55 30.40
N GLU A 11 -0.85 -30.57 31.01
CA GLU A 11 -1.31 -29.64 32.05
C GLU A 11 -0.29 -29.39 33.19
N ALA A 12 0.61 -30.34 33.47
CA ALA A 12 1.59 -30.27 34.56
C ALA A 12 2.71 -29.22 34.35
N VAL A 13 3.06 -28.87 33.11
CA VAL A 13 4.14 -27.91 32.79
C VAL A 13 3.68 -26.45 32.99
N MET A 14 2.36 -26.22 32.96
CA MET A 14 1.79 -24.87 32.94
C MET A 14 1.46 -24.27 34.31
N ASN A 15 1.75 -24.97 35.42
CA ASN A 15 1.34 -24.51 36.75
C ASN A 15 1.97 -23.18 37.21
N ASN A 16 3.10 -22.78 36.62
CA ASN A 16 3.81 -21.52 36.90
C ASN A 16 3.67 -20.48 35.77
N ILE A 17 2.78 -20.75 34.80
CA ILE A 17 2.50 -19.90 33.65
C ILE A 17 1.09 -19.35 33.81
N ASP A 18 0.90 -18.04 33.61
CA ASP A 18 -0.41 -17.44 33.75
C ASP A 18 -1.39 -17.92 32.65
N LYS A 19 -2.70 -17.90 32.93
CA LYS A 19 -3.73 -18.45 32.04
C LYS A 19 -3.74 -17.83 30.63
N LEU A 20 -3.37 -16.56 30.50
CA LEU A 20 -3.28 -15.91 29.20
C LEU A 20 -2.10 -16.49 28.42
N THR A 21 -0.92 -16.59 29.02
CA THR A 21 0.25 -17.25 28.39
C THR A 21 -0.06 -18.70 27.99
N GLN A 22 -0.76 -19.45 28.84
CA GLN A 22 -1.22 -20.80 28.51
C GLN A 22 -2.11 -20.84 27.25
N LYS A 23 -3.09 -19.93 27.18
CA LYS A 23 -3.99 -19.79 26.03
C LYS A 23 -3.22 -19.39 24.76
N ILE A 24 -2.23 -18.52 24.89
CA ILE A 24 -1.36 -18.10 23.79
C ILE A 24 -0.58 -19.29 23.23
N PHE A 25 0.16 -19.98 24.09
CA PHE A 25 0.99 -21.13 23.68
C PHE A 25 0.14 -22.24 23.05
N SER A 26 -1.09 -22.44 23.52
CA SER A 26 -2.03 -23.38 22.88
C SER A 26 -2.37 -23.01 21.43
N LYS A 27 -2.48 -21.71 21.09
CA LYS A 27 -2.80 -21.25 19.74
C LYS A 27 -1.62 -21.32 18.77
N PHE A 28 -0.39 -21.16 19.27
CA PHE A 28 0.83 -21.40 18.47
C PHE A 28 0.91 -22.87 18.02
N ASN A 29 0.53 -23.80 18.88
CA ASN A 29 0.59 -25.24 18.59
C ASN A 29 -0.39 -25.73 17.49
N ASP A 30 -1.48 -25.00 17.22
CA ASP A 30 -2.49 -25.37 16.21
C ASP A 30 -2.16 -24.86 14.80
N ASN A 31 -0.91 -24.48 14.53
CA ASN A 31 -0.45 -23.83 13.29
C ASN A 31 -1.15 -22.50 12.94
N SER A 32 -1.92 -21.94 13.87
CA SER A 32 -2.75 -20.75 13.61
C SER A 32 -1.99 -19.43 13.70
N LEU A 33 -0.80 -19.42 14.32
CA LEU A 33 -0.01 -18.21 14.63
C LEU A 33 1.42 -18.22 14.06
N PHE A 34 1.74 -19.15 13.15
CA PHE A 34 3.10 -19.34 12.58
C PHE A 34 3.63 -18.18 11.72
N PHE A 35 2.93 -17.05 11.66
CA PHE A 35 3.26 -15.90 10.82
C PHE A 35 3.28 -14.59 11.62
N SER A 36 3.83 -14.61 12.84
CA SER A 36 4.07 -13.39 13.62
C SER A 36 5.56 -13.00 13.53
N ASN A 37 5.85 -11.72 13.37
CA ASN A 37 7.21 -11.23 13.59
C ASN A 37 7.49 -11.33 15.09
N ILE A 38 8.68 -11.81 15.45
CA ILE A 38 9.06 -11.99 16.83
C ILE A 38 10.26 -11.09 17.11
N TYR A 39 10.16 -10.28 18.15
CA TYR A 39 11.24 -9.40 18.60
C TYR A 39 11.71 -9.82 19.99
N LEU A 40 13.01 -9.98 20.15
CA LEU A 40 13.66 -10.12 21.45
C LEU A 40 14.18 -8.75 21.90
N THR A 41 13.65 -8.22 23.01
CA THR A 41 14.03 -6.91 23.53
C THR A 41 14.68 -7.05 24.90
N GLY A 42 16.01 -7.17 24.92
CA GLY A 42 16.85 -7.11 26.12
C GLY A 42 16.81 -8.35 27.04
N THR A 43 17.93 -8.56 27.75
CA THR A 43 18.03 -9.47 28.90
C THR A 43 18.53 -8.69 30.12
N GLU A 44 17.64 -8.37 31.07
CA GLU A 44 18.04 -7.83 32.37
C GLU A 44 17.74 -8.88 33.45
N GLU A 45 18.72 -9.17 34.33
CA GLU A 45 18.56 -10.01 35.53
C GLU A 45 17.79 -11.33 35.33
N ASN A 46 18.30 -12.25 34.50
CA ASN A 46 17.65 -13.54 34.19
C ASN A 46 16.22 -13.41 33.62
N LYS A 47 15.90 -12.32 32.92
CA LYS A 47 14.62 -12.12 32.25
C LYS A 47 14.80 -11.88 30.76
N ALA A 48 13.86 -12.32 29.94
CA ALA A 48 13.77 -11.97 28.52
C ALA A 48 12.36 -11.49 28.19
N VAL A 49 12.26 -10.55 27.25
CA VAL A 49 10.98 -10.11 26.69
C VAL A 49 10.91 -10.52 25.23
N VAL A 50 9.88 -11.30 24.90
CA VAL A 50 9.56 -11.75 23.54
C VAL A 50 8.26 -11.06 23.10
N LEU A 51 8.31 -10.32 22.00
CA LEU A 51 7.18 -9.61 21.44
C LEU A 51 6.70 -10.32 20.18
N PHE A 52 5.43 -10.69 20.11
CA PHE A 52 4.82 -11.27 18.93
C PHE A 52 3.96 -10.24 18.23
N ASP A 53 4.28 -9.95 16.97
CA ASP A 53 3.53 -9.07 16.10
C ASP A 53 2.35 -9.80 15.48
N MET A 54 1.15 -9.50 15.98
CA MET A 54 -0.11 -10.15 15.62
C MET A 54 -0.98 -9.15 14.86
N GLU A 55 -1.97 -9.60 14.09
CA GLU A 55 -2.92 -8.70 13.42
C GLU A 55 -3.61 -7.78 14.46
N GLY A 56 -3.25 -6.50 14.46
CA GLY A 56 -3.74 -5.47 15.37
C GLY A 56 -3.16 -5.39 16.78
N PHE A 57 -2.23 -6.24 17.20
CA PHE A 57 -1.69 -6.15 18.56
C PHE A 57 -0.29 -6.74 18.66
N ILE A 58 0.45 -6.28 19.65
CA ILE A 58 1.68 -6.94 20.09
C ILE A 58 1.34 -7.77 21.32
N LEU A 59 1.77 -9.02 21.31
CA LEU A 59 1.76 -9.83 22.51
C LEU A 59 3.15 -9.80 23.13
N LYS A 60 3.25 -9.27 24.35
CA LYS A 60 4.49 -9.19 25.11
C LYS A 60 4.55 -10.33 26.11
N VAL A 61 5.50 -11.25 25.94
CA VAL A 61 5.75 -12.36 26.86
C VAL A 61 7.05 -12.10 27.62
N CYS A 62 6.94 -11.90 28.92
CA CYS A 62 8.08 -11.80 29.83
C CYS A 62 8.42 -13.20 30.35
N LEU A 63 9.63 -13.65 30.08
CA LEU A 63 10.20 -14.89 30.58
C LEU A 63 11.08 -14.56 31.78
N ASP A 64 10.79 -15.14 32.95
CA ASP A 64 11.56 -14.94 34.16
C ASP A 64 12.39 -16.20 34.50
N GLU A 65 13.47 -15.99 35.25
CA GLU A 65 14.37 -17.05 35.75
C GLU A 65 14.98 -17.88 34.60
N LEU A 66 15.57 -17.18 33.63
CA LEU A 66 16.29 -17.79 32.51
C LEU A 66 17.41 -18.71 33.00
N LYS A 67 17.42 -19.95 32.51
CA LYS A 67 18.43 -20.97 32.87
C LYS A 67 19.58 -21.05 31.88
N THR A 68 19.44 -20.43 30.71
CA THR A 68 20.47 -20.39 29.67
C THR A 68 21.09 -19.00 29.64
N GLU A 69 22.42 -18.90 29.74
CA GLU A 69 23.11 -17.64 29.47
C GLU A 69 23.01 -17.32 27.97
N TYR A 70 22.34 -16.23 27.64
CA TYR A 70 22.26 -15.69 26.28
C TYR A 70 22.79 -14.26 26.28
N THR A 71 23.75 -13.98 25.40
CA THR A 71 24.26 -12.64 25.15
C THR A 71 23.69 -12.16 23.81
N MET A 72 22.72 -11.25 23.85
CA MET A 72 22.32 -10.54 22.63
C MET A 72 23.53 -9.76 22.11
N PRO A 73 23.82 -9.79 20.79
CA PRO A 73 24.75 -8.84 20.22
C PRO A 73 24.23 -7.41 20.46
N GLU A 74 25.15 -6.47 20.74
CA GLU A 74 24.84 -5.12 21.24
C GLU A 74 23.94 -4.28 20.30
N ASP A 75 23.77 -4.69 19.04
CA ASP A 75 23.01 -3.98 18.00
C ASP A 75 21.99 -4.87 17.25
N SER A 76 21.52 -5.98 17.83
CA SER A 76 20.70 -6.96 17.08
C SER A 76 19.24 -7.03 17.49
N TYR A 77 18.34 -6.76 16.53
CA TYR A 77 16.98 -7.31 16.55
C TYR A 77 17.05 -8.72 15.97
N VAL A 78 16.67 -9.68 16.78
CA VAL A 78 16.67 -11.09 16.41
C VAL A 78 15.34 -11.42 15.76
N LEU A 79 15.34 -11.66 14.44
CA LEU A 79 14.17 -12.16 13.73
C LEU A 79 14.04 -13.66 13.97
N VAL A 80 13.03 -14.07 14.74
CA VAL A 80 12.75 -15.50 14.93
C VAL A 80 11.87 -16.01 13.80
N SER A 81 12.41 -16.92 13.00
CA SER A 81 11.70 -17.52 11.86
C SER A 81 10.82 -18.71 12.25
N GLU A 82 11.17 -19.44 13.30
CA GLU A 82 10.39 -20.56 13.83
C GLU A 82 10.44 -20.56 15.36
N MET A 83 9.29 -20.77 16.00
CA MET A 83 9.17 -20.93 17.46
C MET A 83 8.54 -22.29 17.77
N CYS A 84 9.20 -23.10 18.60
CA CYS A 84 8.63 -24.35 19.11
C CYS A 84 8.78 -24.43 20.63
N ILE A 85 7.77 -24.97 21.32
CA ILE A 85 7.74 -25.11 22.78
C ILE A 85 7.94 -26.59 23.15
N ASP A 86 8.88 -26.90 24.03
CA ASP A 86 9.11 -28.28 24.51
C ASP A 86 7.98 -28.74 25.46
N GLU A 87 7.59 -30.01 25.33
CA GLU A 87 6.53 -30.65 26.12
C GLU A 87 6.94 -30.97 27.57
N ASN A 88 8.24 -31.02 27.87
CA ASN A 88 8.78 -31.52 29.14
C ASN A 88 9.45 -30.44 29.99
N GLU A 89 9.85 -29.34 29.37
CA GLU A 89 10.51 -28.20 29.99
C GLU A 89 9.92 -26.90 29.41
N ASN A 90 9.89 -25.83 30.21
CA ASN A 90 9.55 -24.49 29.74
C ASN A 90 10.70 -23.95 28.88
N VAL A 91 10.72 -24.37 27.62
CA VAL A 91 11.74 -24.01 26.63
C VAL A 91 11.05 -23.45 25.41
N ILE A 92 11.62 -22.37 24.89
CA ILE A 92 11.30 -21.88 23.55
C ILE A 92 12.54 -22.05 22.70
N HIS A 93 12.37 -22.73 21.57
CA HIS A 93 13.36 -22.83 20.51
C HIS A 93 13.10 -21.74 19.47
N PHE A 94 14.15 -21.06 19.02
CA PHE A 94 14.10 -20.01 17.99
C PHE A 94 15.16 -20.27 16.93
N SER A 95 14.86 -20.03 15.67
CA SER A 95 15.89 -19.90 14.63
C SER A 95 16.02 -18.44 14.22
N VAL A 96 17.23 -17.91 14.32
CA VAL A 96 17.57 -16.50 14.17
C VAL A 96 18.45 -16.33 12.95
N TRP A 97 18.04 -15.46 12.05
CA TRP A 97 18.88 -15.09 10.92
C TRP A 97 19.56 -13.75 11.17
N SER A 98 20.86 -13.68 10.87
CA SER A 98 21.58 -12.41 10.75
C SER A 98 22.45 -12.40 9.50
N GLU A 99 22.66 -11.22 8.90
CA GLU A 99 23.54 -11.09 7.73
C GLU A 99 24.98 -11.54 8.02
N GLU A 100 25.47 -11.28 9.24
CA GLU A 100 26.84 -11.60 9.62
C GLU A 100 27.05 -13.07 9.99
N ARG A 101 26.06 -13.73 10.61
CA ARG A 101 26.22 -15.07 11.19
C ARG A 101 25.39 -16.17 10.51
N GLY A 102 24.46 -15.80 9.63
CA GLY A 102 23.52 -16.74 9.03
C GLY A 102 22.44 -17.20 10.01
N ASP A 103 21.86 -18.38 9.75
CA ASP A 103 20.87 -19.01 10.63
C ASP A 103 21.56 -19.64 11.86
N GLU A 104 21.16 -19.21 13.05
CA GLU A 104 21.57 -19.78 14.33
C GLU A 104 20.34 -20.24 15.12
N ASP A 105 20.38 -21.45 15.65
CA ASP A 105 19.34 -22.00 16.52
C ASP A 105 19.62 -21.65 17.98
N PHE A 106 18.61 -21.15 18.69
CA PHE A 106 18.66 -20.71 20.07
C PHE A 106 17.61 -21.39 20.92
N GLU A 107 17.91 -21.54 22.22
CA GLU A 107 17.00 -22.09 23.21
C GLU A 107 16.96 -21.19 24.45
N LEU A 108 15.77 -20.67 24.79
CA LEU A 108 15.53 -19.96 26.04
C LEU A 108 14.73 -20.86 26.96
N LYS A 109 15.36 -21.28 28.05
CA LYS A 109 14.74 -22.04 29.13
C LYS A 109 14.35 -21.09 30.25
N PHE A 110 13.12 -21.18 30.74
CA PHE A 110 12.55 -20.29 31.76
C PHE A 110 11.78 -21.08 32.82
N ASP A 111 11.52 -20.50 33.99
CA ASP A 111 10.66 -21.14 35.00
C ASP A 111 9.26 -20.53 35.04
N GLN A 112 9.14 -19.23 34.74
CA GLN A 112 7.87 -18.51 34.74
C GLN A 112 7.73 -17.68 33.47
N ALA A 113 6.49 -17.52 33.01
CA ALA A 113 6.17 -16.63 31.90
C ALA A 113 4.86 -15.89 32.18
N ASN A 114 4.86 -14.61 31.84
CA ASN A 114 3.69 -13.75 31.90
C ASN A 114 3.48 -13.04 30.57
N ALA A 115 2.26 -13.07 30.05
CA ALA A 115 1.90 -12.42 28.80
C ALA A 115 0.99 -11.22 29.03
N GLU A 116 1.29 -10.15 28.31
CA GLU A 116 0.48 -8.95 28.21
C GLU A 116 0.11 -8.72 26.75
N MET A 117 -1.16 -8.44 26.48
CA MET A 117 -1.61 -7.99 25.16
C MET A 117 -1.55 -6.47 25.12
N MET A 118 -0.85 -5.93 24.13
CA MET A 118 -0.72 -4.51 23.88
C MET A 118 -1.40 -4.19 22.54
N PRO A 119 -2.57 -3.51 22.53
CA PRO A 119 -3.15 -3.05 21.29
C PRO A 119 -2.18 -2.07 20.63
N CYS A 120 -1.99 -2.21 19.33
CA CYS A 120 -1.04 -1.38 18.60
C CYS A 120 -1.70 -0.78 17.36
N ARG A 121 -1.24 0.41 17.00
CA ARG A 121 -1.61 1.06 15.74
C ARG A 121 -0.66 0.59 14.66
N LYS A 122 -1.22 -0.09 13.65
CA LYS A 122 -0.48 -0.48 12.45
C LYS A 122 -0.71 0.51 11.32
N THR A 123 0.31 0.63 10.49
CA THR A 123 0.26 1.36 9.23
C THR A 123 0.18 0.34 8.11
N TYR A 124 -0.52 0.64 7.02
CA TYR A 124 -0.78 -0.34 5.96
C TYR A 124 -0.23 0.13 4.62
N TYR A 125 0.69 -0.66 4.06
CA TYR A 125 1.06 -0.53 2.66
C TYR A 125 -0.06 -1.08 1.79
N SER A 126 -0.82 -0.19 1.16
CA SER A 126 -1.87 -0.57 0.22
C SER A 126 -1.93 0.39 -0.96
N ASP A 127 -2.12 -0.21 -2.13
CA ASP A 127 -2.42 0.45 -3.40
C ASP A 127 -3.87 0.93 -3.46
N GLY A 128 -4.76 0.38 -2.64
CA GLY A 128 -6.19 0.67 -2.61
C GLY A 128 -6.61 1.42 -1.35
N VAL A 129 -7.27 2.57 -1.51
CA VAL A 129 -7.71 3.41 -0.39
C VAL A 129 -8.69 2.69 0.55
N TRP A 130 -9.57 1.85 -0.01
CA TRP A 130 -10.54 1.08 0.77
C TRP A 130 -9.92 -0.04 1.62
N ASP A 131 -8.80 -0.58 1.18
CA ASP A 131 -8.11 -1.63 1.92
C ASP A 131 -7.54 -1.09 3.24
N ILE A 132 -7.21 0.21 3.33
CA ILE A 132 -6.79 0.85 4.59
C ILE A 132 -7.87 0.67 5.68
N VAL A 133 -9.13 0.98 5.36
CA VAL A 133 -10.26 0.87 6.29
C VAL A 133 -10.53 -0.60 6.64
N VAL A 134 -10.38 -1.50 5.67
CA VAL A 134 -10.55 -2.94 5.90
C VAL A 134 -9.46 -3.49 6.80
N CYS A 135 -8.21 -3.10 6.62
CA CYS A 135 -7.11 -3.52 7.48
C CYS A 135 -7.27 -2.99 8.92
N MET A 136 -7.72 -1.74 9.08
CA MET A 136 -8.07 -1.21 10.41
C MET A 136 -9.18 -2.02 11.09
N ALA A 137 -10.19 -2.43 10.34
CA ALA A 137 -11.24 -3.30 10.86
C ALA A 137 -10.73 -4.72 11.16
N ALA A 138 -9.81 -5.24 10.34
CA ALA A 138 -9.19 -6.55 10.54
C ALA A 138 -8.39 -6.59 11.86
N ASP A 139 -7.70 -5.52 12.21
CA ASP A 139 -6.99 -5.42 13.49
C ASP A 139 -7.93 -5.55 14.71
N ILE A 140 -9.10 -4.91 14.66
CA ILE A 140 -10.13 -5.05 15.70
C ILE A 140 -10.69 -6.48 15.71
N TYR A 141 -10.96 -7.03 14.54
CA TYR A 141 -11.46 -8.39 14.39
C TYR A 141 -10.47 -9.43 14.91
N GLY A 142 -9.19 -9.27 14.60
CA GLY A 142 -8.09 -10.12 15.06
C GLY A 142 -8.01 -10.16 16.59
N ARG A 143 -8.05 -8.99 17.25
CA ARG A 143 -8.14 -8.90 18.72
C ARG A 143 -9.38 -9.60 19.26
N TYR A 144 -10.56 -9.33 18.69
CA TYR A 144 -11.82 -9.94 19.11
C TYR A 144 -11.82 -11.48 18.98
N CYS A 145 -11.35 -12.00 17.84
CA CYS A 145 -11.20 -13.43 17.60
C CYS A 145 -10.15 -14.06 18.50
N PHE A 146 -9.15 -13.29 18.92
CA PHE A 146 -8.17 -13.76 19.87
C PHE A 146 -8.80 -13.97 21.26
N ASP A 147 -9.39 -12.91 21.80
CA ASP A 147 -10.15 -12.89 23.03
C ASP A 147 -11.09 -11.68 23.02
N GLU A 148 -12.38 -11.89 23.24
CA GLU A 148 -13.34 -10.79 23.23
C GLU A 148 -13.06 -9.75 24.32
N THR A 149 -12.31 -10.07 25.38
CA THR A 149 -11.92 -9.12 26.43
C THR A 149 -10.86 -8.12 25.96
N PHE A 150 -10.22 -8.37 24.81
CA PHE A 150 -9.11 -7.57 24.28
C PHE A 150 -9.53 -6.40 23.39
N ILE A 151 -10.83 -6.21 23.22
CA ILE A 151 -11.37 -5.04 22.56
C ILE A 151 -11.97 -4.05 23.57
N SER A 152 -11.72 -2.77 23.31
CA SER A 152 -12.25 -1.65 24.09
C SER A 152 -13.76 -1.51 23.91
N GLU A 153 -14.42 -0.76 24.80
CA GLU A 153 -15.84 -0.45 24.67
C GLU A 153 -16.16 0.31 23.37
N ALA A 154 -15.26 1.22 22.97
CA ALA A 154 -15.37 1.94 21.70
C ALA A 154 -15.32 0.97 20.51
N GLU A 155 -14.40 0.00 20.51
CA GLU A 155 -14.32 -1.03 19.45
C GLU A 155 -15.57 -1.92 19.41
N ARG A 156 -16.10 -2.31 20.58
CA ARG A 156 -17.33 -3.11 20.67
C ARG A 156 -18.51 -2.44 19.97
N ASN A 157 -18.64 -1.13 20.09
CA ASN A 157 -19.73 -0.37 19.47
C ASN A 157 -19.72 -0.44 17.93
N TYR A 158 -18.55 -0.69 17.33
CA TYR A 158 -18.38 -0.80 15.88
C TYR A 158 -18.21 -2.24 15.38
N LEU A 159 -18.30 -3.26 16.24
CA LEU A 159 -18.24 -4.67 15.82
C LEU A 159 -19.20 -5.03 14.68
N PRO A 160 -20.47 -4.55 14.64
CA PRO A 160 -21.35 -4.85 13.51
C PRO A 160 -20.77 -4.39 12.16
N LEU A 161 -20.15 -3.21 12.13
CA LEU A 161 -19.47 -2.67 10.94
C LEU A 161 -18.21 -3.48 10.61
N VAL A 162 -17.40 -3.81 11.62
CA VAL A 162 -16.21 -4.66 11.47
C VAL A 162 -16.58 -6.01 10.86
N PHE A 163 -17.62 -6.68 11.35
CA PHE A 163 -18.06 -7.96 10.81
C PHE A 163 -18.53 -7.86 9.36
N GLU A 164 -19.20 -6.78 8.96
CA GLU A 164 -19.57 -6.59 7.56
C GLU A 164 -18.35 -6.38 6.66
N LEU A 165 -17.35 -5.62 7.10
CA LEU A 165 -16.09 -5.45 6.37
C LEU A 165 -15.33 -6.78 6.24
N MET A 166 -15.29 -7.59 7.30
CA MET A 166 -14.66 -8.92 7.27
C MET A 166 -15.41 -9.90 6.37
N LYS A 167 -16.75 -9.81 6.29
CA LYS A 167 -17.54 -10.60 5.33
C LYS A 167 -17.27 -10.22 3.87
N ILE A 168 -16.81 -9.00 3.59
CA ILE A 168 -16.40 -8.60 2.24
C ILE A 168 -15.07 -9.26 1.86
N THR A 169 -14.18 -9.44 2.85
CA THR A 169 -12.87 -10.06 2.63
C THR A 169 -12.86 -11.59 2.75
N ASP A 170 -13.89 -12.16 3.36
CA ASP A 170 -14.08 -13.59 3.47
C ASP A 170 -14.14 -14.25 2.08
N GLY A 171 -13.28 -15.26 1.87
CA GLY A 171 -13.23 -16.06 0.64
C GLY A 171 -14.41 -17.03 0.49
N SER A 172 -15.37 -17.03 1.43
CA SER A 172 -16.54 -17.90 1.38
C SER A 172 -17.43 -17.62 0.16
N LYS A 173 -18.16 -18.66 -0.28
CA LYS A 173 -19.06 -18.56 -1.44
C LYS A 173 -20.38 -17.84 -1.13
N ALA A 174 -20.64 -17.54 0.14
CA ALA A 174 -21.88 -16.93 0.58
C ALA A 174 -21.90 -15.45 0.20
N LYS A 175 -23.07 -14.95 -0.20
CA LYS A 175 -23.22 -13.52 -0.48
C LYS A 175 -23.27 -12.79 0.88
N PRO A 176 -22.41 -11.79 1.14
CA PRO A 176 -22.43 -11.12 2.42
C PRO A 176 -23.68 -10.23 2.54
N GLU A 177 -24.23 -10.17 3.74
CA GLU A 177 -25.28 -9.21 4.11
C GLU A 177 -24.60 -7.98 4.72
N LEU A 178 -24.91 -6.80 4.16
CA LEU A 178 -24.22 -5.54 4.45
C LEU A 178 -25.18 -4.39 4.86
N PRO A 179 -26.14 -4.60 5.79
CA PRO A 179 -27.09 -3.55 6.19
C PRO A 179 -26.45 -2.31 6.83
N VAL A 180 -25.41 -2.47 7.65
CA VAL A 180 -24.72 -1.35 8.32
C VAL A 180 -24.00 -0.48 7.30
N LEU A 181 -23.21 -1.09 6.41
CA LEU A 181 -22.54 -0.35 5.33
C LEU A 181 -23.54 0.30 4.37
N THR A 182 -24.69 -0.33 4.13
CA THR A 182 -25.76 0.26 3.32
C THR A 182 -26.30 1.54 3.96
N ALA A 183 -26.56 1.53 5.27
CA ALA A 183 -27.02 2.72 6.00
C ALA A 183 -25.99 3.87 5.94
N TYR A 184 -24.70 3.57 6.07
CA TYR A 184 -23.65 4.58 5.88
C TYR A 184 -23.63 5.13 4.44
N ALA A 185 -23.76 4.27 3.43
CA ALA A 185 -23.79 4.71 2.03
C ALA A 185 -25.03 5.56 1.71
N GLU A 186 -26.19 5.22 2.25
CA GLU A 186 -27.46 5.96 2.08
C GLU A 186 -27.38 7.39 2.63
N LYS A 187 -26.65 7.62 3.74
CA LYS A 187 -26.39 8.95 4.30
C LYS A 187 -25.76 9.90 3.27
N TYR A 188 -24.96 9.37 2.35
CA TYR A 188 -24.30 10.12 1.27
C TYR A 188 -25.00 9.99 -0.08
N GLY A 189 -26.17 9.34 -0.15
CA GLY A 189 -26.89 9.09 -1.40
C GLY A 189 -26.20 8.09 -2.34
N LEU A 190 -25.28 7.27 -1.83
CA LEU A 190 -24.47 6.32 -2.61
C LEU A 190 -25.17 4.97 -2.74
N ASN A 191 -26.38 4.96 -3.30
CA ASN A 191 -27.28 3.80 -3.35
C ASN A 191 -26.68 2.59 -4.11
N GLU A 192 -25.77 2.83 -5.05
CA GLU A 192 -25.09 1.76 -5.80
C GLU A 192 -23.90 1.13 -5.06
N PHE A 193 -23.44 1.71 -3.95
CA PHE A 193 -22.21 1.29 -3.25
C PHE A 193 -22.23 -0.19 -2.89
N THR A 194 -23.24 -0.63 -2.14
CA THR A 194 -23.38 -2.02 -1.72
C THR A 194 -23.55 -2.95 -2.93
N ALA A 195 -24.27 -2.52 -3.97
CA ALA A 195 -24.44 -3.32 -5.18
C ALA A 195 -23.13 -3.57 -5.92
N ILE A 196 -22.22 -2.59 -5.94
CA ILE A 196 -20.88 -2.72 -6.54
C ILE A 196 -20.03 -3.73 -5.75
N ILE A 197 -20.00 -3.62 -4.42
CA ILE A 197 -19.27 -4.58 -3.55
C ILE A 197 -19.77 -6.01 -3.80
N LEU A 198 -21.08 -6.20 -3.77
CA LEU A 198 -21.70 -7.52 -3.97
C LEU A 198 -21.45 -8.09 -5.38
N LYS A 199 -21.34 -7.22 -6.39
CA LYS A 199 -20.95 -7.61 -7.76
C LYS A 199 -19.50 -8.07 -7.82
N ASN A 200 -18.60 -7.38 -7.12
CA ASN A 200 -17.17 -7.69 -7.11
C ASN A 200 -16.85 -8.94 -6.29
N ALA A 201 -17.51 -9.15 -5.14
CA ALA A 201 -17.38 -10.37 -4.34
C ALA A 201 -17.70 -11.65 -5.17
N ARG A 202 -18.62 -11.56 -6.14
CA ARG A 202 -18.91 -12.69 -7.06
C ARG A 202 -17.77 -13.02 -8.03
N ARG A 203 -16.92 -12.05 -8.36
CA ARG A 203 -15.83 -12.18 -9.36
C ARG A 203 -14.53 -12.73 -8.78
N ASP A 204 -14.35 -12.62 -7.46
CA ASP A 204 -13.15 -13.06 -6.74
C ASP A 204 -12.95 -14.59 -6.72
N LYS A 205 -13.94 -15.36 -7.22
CA LYS A 205 -13.83 -16.81 -7.48
C LYS A 205 -12.69 -17.23 -8.43
N THR A 206 -11.92 -16.29 -8.96
CA THR A 206 -10.82 -16.48 -9.90
C THR A 206 -9.43 -16.30 -9.28
N GLY A 207 -9.33 -16.00 -7.98
CA GLY A 207 -8.05 -15.91 -7.25
C GLY A 207 -7.30 -14.58 -7.42
N ILE A 208 -8.01 -13.49 -7.76
CA ILE A 208 -7.42 -12.16 -7.89
C ILE A 208 -7.94 -11.29 -6.73
N TYR A 209 -7.24 -11.35 -5.59
CA TYR A 209 -7.62 -10.74 -4.32
C TYR A 209 -7.90 -9.22 -4.37
N ASN A 210 -7.34 -8.48 -5.34
CA ASN A 210 -7.35 -7.00 -5.33
C ASN A 210 -8.53 -6.33 -6.06
N LYS A 211 -9.60 -7.05 -6.45
CA LYS A 211 -10.71 -6.45 -7.24
C LYS A 211 -12.00 -6.19 -6.47
N ARG A 212 -12.03 -6.44 -5.15
CA ARG A 212 -13.24 -6.33 -4.31
C ARG A 212 -13.80 -4.90 -4.26
N PHE A 213 -12.92 -3.91 -4.18
CA PHE A 213 -13.27 -2.49 -4.18
C PHE A 213 -13.13 -1.82 -5.55
N SER A 214 -12.94 -2.59 -6.63
CA SER A 214 -12.79 -2.04 -7.97
C SER A 214 -14.03 -1.22 -8.39
N GLY A 215 -13.81 0.03 -8.79
CA GLY A 215 -14.87 0.97 -9.16
C GLY A 215 -15.40 1.82 -7.99
N LEU A 216 -14.94 1.58 -6.75
CA LEU A 216 -15.19 2.44 -5.59
C LEU A 216 -14.05 3.43 -5.33
N ASP A 217 -13.04 3.42 -6.19
CA ASP A 217 -11.91 4.34 -6.21
C ASP A 217 -12.28 5.74 -6.74
N ASP A 218 -13.55 6.01 -7.04
CA ASP A 218 -14.01 7.30 -7.57
C ASP A 218 -14.20 8.35 -6.46
N VAL A 219 -13.85 9.62 -6.74
CA VAL A 219 -13.91 10.73 -5.76
C VAL A 219 -15.29 10.90 -5.10
N LYS A 220 -16.38 10.50 -5.77
CA LYS A 220 -17.72 10.56 -5.15
C LYS A 220 -17.87 9.66 -3.91
N TYR A 221 -17.03 8.63 -3.76
CA TYR A 221 -17.06 7.73 -2.61
C TYR A 221 -16.15 8.18 -1.45
N GLU A 222 -15.32 9.20 -1.67
CA GLU A 222 -14.39 9.75 -0.68
C GLU A 222 -15.08 10.20 0.63
N PRO A 223 -16.27 10.85 0.64
CA PRO A 223 -16.92 11.25 1.88
C PRO A 223 -17.29 10.05 2.78
N LEU A 224 -17.83 8.98 2.19
CA LEU A 224 -18.15 7.75 2.90
C LEU A 224 -16.88 7.10 3.46
N TRP A 225 -15.85 6.98 2.62
CA TRP A 225 -14.57 6.43 3.06
C TRP A 225 -13.99 7.23 4.22
N ARG A 226 -14.02 8.57 4.15
CA ARG A 226 -13.49 9.45 5.20
C ARG A 226 -14.21 9.25 6.52
N GLU A 227 -15.54 9.10 6.51
CA GLU A 227 -16.28 8.81 7.73
C GLU A 227 -15.83 7.49 8.37
N LEU A 228 -15.70 6.43 7.57
CA LEU A 228 -15.26 5.12 8.05
C LEU A 228 -13.80 5.15 8.54
N TYR A 229 -12.92 5.79 7.80
CA TYR A 229 -11.52 6.00 8.19
C TYR A 229 -11.44 6.75 9.52
N MET A 230 -12.17 7.86 9.68
CA MET A 230 -12.14 8.66 10.92
C MET A 230 -12.72 7.91 12.12
N ILE A 231 -13.69 7.02 11.93
CA ILE A 231 -14.18 6.12 12.99
C ILE A 231 -13.03 5.24 13.47
N PHE A 232 -12.39 4.48 12.57
CA PHE A 232 -11.36 3.52 12.97
C PHE A 232 -10.07 4.19 13.43
N TRP A 233 -9.64 5.26 12.76
CA TRP A 233 -8.54 6.09 13.20
C TRP A 233 -8.79 6.66 14.59
N GLY A 234 -9.98 7.21 14.83
CA GLY A 234 -10.36 7.78 16.13
C GLY A 234 -10.32 6.77 17.27
N ILE A 235 -10.59 5.49 16.99
CA ILE A 235 -10.52 4.39 17.95
C ILE A 235 -9.05 4.01 18.24
N CYS A 236 -8.20 3.96 17.22
CA CYS A 236 -6.84 3.43 17.35
C CYS A 236 -5.74 4.50 17.53
N LYS A 237 -6.05 5.80 17.41
CA LYS A 237 -5.04 6.88 17.41
C LYS A 237 -4.20 6.97 18.69
N GLU A 238 -4.75 6.52 19.82
CA GLU A 238 -4.07 6.54 21.13
C GLU A 238 -3.25 5.26 21.38
N TYR A 239 -3.35 4.26 20.51
CA TYR A 239 -2.53 3.06 20.63
C TYR A 239 -1.10 3.34 20.16
N PRO A 240 -0.10 2.77 20.85
CA PRO A 240 1.29 2.89 20.41
C PRO A 240 1.48 2.17 19.07
N THR A 241 2.39 2.70 18.26
CA THR A 241 2.92 2.03 17.06
C THR A 241 3.83 0.87 17.46
N VAL A 242 4.03 -0.09 16.55
CA VAL A 242 4.97 -1.19 16.76
C VAL A 242 6.37 -0.65 17.10
N SER A 243 6.84 0.36 16.37
CA SER A 243 8.14 0.99 16.58
C SER A 243 8.30 1.60 17.98
N GLU A 244 7.24 2.21 18.54
CA GLU A 244 7.24 2.70 19.93
C GLU A 244 7.33 1.55 20.94
N ILE A 245 6.65 0.42 20.69
CA ILE A 245 6.66 -0.76 21.57
C ILE A 245 8.05 -1.41 21.59
N ILE A 246 8.71 -1.53 20.43
CA ILE A 246 10.02 -2.20 20.31
C ILE A 246 11.22 -1.26 20.56
N GLY A 247 10.97 0.01 20.87
CA GLY A 247 12.01 0.96 21.30
C GLY A 247 12.78 1.67 20.17
N LEU A 248 12.24 1.74 18.95
CA LEU A 248 12.87 2.41 17.80
C LEU A 248 12.69 3.95 17.78
N GLU A 249 12.06 4.51 18.80
CA GLU A 249 11.70 5.94 18.81
C GLU A 249 12.89 6.91 18.68
N PRO A 250 14.08 6.67 19.30
CA PRO A 250 15.25 7.53 19.09
C PRO A 250 15.69 7.58 17.62
N GLU A 251 15.61 6.46 16.91
CA GLU A 251 15.93 6.39 15.49
C GLU A 251 14.85 7.06 14.64
N ASN A 252 13.57 6.82 14.94
CA ASN A 252 12.45 7.48 14.27
C ASN A 252 12.56 9.00 14.38
N ILE A 253 12.91 9.56 15.53
CA ILE A 253 13.11 11.00 15.71
C ILE A 253 14.17 11.54 14.73
N ARG A 254 15.28 10.82 14.55
CA ARG A 254 16.34 11.18 13.59
C ARG A 254 15.82 11.12 12.15
N ILE A 255 15.10 10.05 11.79
CA ILE A 255 14.51 9.86 10.46
C ILE A 255 13.51 10.96 10.13
N ARG A 256 12.54 11.20 11.02
CA ARG A 256 11.50 12.25 10.87
C ARG A 256 12.14 13.62 10.66
N LYS A 257 13.20 13.93 11.40
CA LYS A 257 13.94 15.18 11.24
C LYS A 257 14.60 15.29 9.86
N ASN A 258 15.31 14.26 9.41
CA ASN A 258 15.97 14.27 8.10
C ASN A 258 14.97 14.44 6.95
N ILE A 259 13.83 13.74 7.02
CA ILE A 259 12.73 13.89 6.05
C ILE A 259 12.18 15.32 6.08
N THR A 260 11.87 15.83 7.28
CA THR A 260 11.33 17.19 7.46
C THR A 260 12.27 18.24 6.88
N ASP A 261 13.55 18.20 7.24
CA ASP A 261 14.57 19.14 6.75
C ASP A 261 14.69 19.08 5.22
N THR A 262 14.62 17.88 4.63
CA THR A 262 14.68 17.66 3.18
C THR A 262 13.45 18.24 2.47
N LEU A 263 12.25 17.98 2.98
CA LEU A 263 10.99 18.47 2.39
C LEU A 263 10.86 19.99 2.53
N HIS A 264 11.22 20.57 3.67
CA HIS A 264 11.26 22.02 3.87
C HIS A 264 12.27 22.69 2.94
N LYS A 265 13.46 22.11 2.74
CA LYS A 265 14.43 22.60 1.75
C LYS A 265 13.90 22.56 0.31
N ALA A 266 13.01 21.61 0.00
CA ALA A 266 12.32 21.53 -1.29
C ALA A 266 11.13 22.52 -1.41
N GLY A 267 10.84 23.28 -0.36
CA GLY A 267 9.77 24.27 -0.31
C GLY A 267 8.39 23.69 0.02
N TYR A 268 8.33 22.51 0.64
CA TYR A 268 7.10 22.00 1.24
C TYR A 268 6.89 22.62 2.61
N GLU A 269 5.64 22.88 2.95
CA GLU A 269 5.18 23.31 4.26
C GLU A 269 4.48 22.14 4.98
N GLY A 270 4.33 22.23 6.30
CA GLY A 270 3.68 21.20 7.11
C GLY A 270 4.58 20.64 8.19
N VAL A 271 4.06 19.63 8.88
CA VAL A 271 4.71 18.95 10.01
C VAL A 271 4.57 17.47 9.77
N TYR A 272 5.62 16.72 10.05
CA TYR A 272 5.61 15.25 9.94
C TYR A 272 4.34 14.65 10.59
N PRO A 273 3.65 13.71 9.91
CA PRO A 273 4.00 13.06 8.65
C PRO A 273 3.54 13.77 7.38
N ASP A 274 2.84 14.90 7.49
CA ASP A 274 2.10 15.55 6.40
C ASP A 274 2.77 16.81 5.86
N PHE A 275 3.09 16.79 4.57
CA PHE A 275 3.74 17.89 3.88
C PHE A 275 2.99 18.26 2.61
N ARG A 276 2.87 19.56 2.34
CA ARG A 276 2.17 20.08 1.17
C ARG A 276 2.89 21.26 0.54
N LYS A 277 2.69 21.43 -0.75
CA LYS A 277 3.22 22.53 -1.54
C LYS A 277 2.27 22.86 -2.67
N THR A 278 1.93 24.13 -2.82
CA THR A 278 1.19 24.59 -4.00
C THR A 278 2.15 25.10 -5.06
N GLY A 279 1.86 24.82 -6.33
CA GLY A 279 2.67 25.33 -7.43
C GLY A 279 2.04 25.11 -8.80
N GLU A 280 2.83 25.36 -9.83
CA GLU A 280 2.47 25.14 -11.23
C GLU A 280 3.08 23.85 -11.77
N LEU A 281 2.30 23.08 -12.54
CA LEU A 281 2.78 21.93 -13.28
C LEU A 281 3.24 22.37 -14.67
N LYS A 282 4.57 22.52 -14.82
CA LYS A 282 5.18 22.89 -16.11
C LYS A 282 5.30 21.70 -17.05
N GLY A 283 4.93 21.91 -18.31
CA GLY A 283 5.05 20.91 -19.37
C GLY A 283 3.95 19.85 -19.30
N VAL A 284 4.00 18.92 -20.26
CA VAL A 284 3.04 17.80 -20.38
C VAL A 284 3.70 16.53 -19.89
N HIS A 285 3.01 15.83 -19.00
CA HIS A 285 3.47 14.62 -18.33
C HIS A 285 2.57 13.46 -18.69
N LEU A 286 3.19 12.33 -19.04
CA LEU A 286 2.50 11.06 -19.16
C LEU A 286 2.65 10.31 -17.84
N THR A 287 1.54 10.14 -17.14
CA THR A 287 1.49 9.47 -15.83
C THR A 287 0.45 8.35 -15.83
N GLN A 288 0.54 7.46 -14.86
CA GLN A 288 -0.42 6.38 -14.65
C GLN A 288 -1.07 6.57 -13.28
N SER A 289 -2.39 6.41 -13.20
CA SER A 289 -3.17 6.39 -11.97
C SER A 289 -4.30 5.35 -12.16
N HIS A 290 -4.48 4.43 -11.20
CA HIS A 290 -5.53 3.40 -11.25
C HIS A 290 -5.55 2.60 -12.59
N ASP A 291 -4.40 2.06 -13.00
CA ASP A 291 -4.22 1.30 -14.25
C ASP A 291 -4.53 2.05 -15.56
N LYS A 292 -4.71 3.36 -15.50
CA LYS A 292 -4.98 4.21 -16.67
C LYS A 292 -3.87 5.24 -16.84
N ALA A 293 -3.41 5.39 -18.08
CA ALA A 293 -2.50 6.47 -18.43
C ALA A 293 -3.26 7.78 -18.67
N TYR A 294 -2.71 8.88 -18.18
CA TYR A 294 -3.22 10.24 -18.35
C TYR A 294 -2.11 11.14 -18.89
N LEU A 295 -2.51 12.08 -19.75
CA LEU A 295 -1.70 13.23 -20.11
C LEU A 295 -2.15 14.42 -19.25
N VAL A 296 -1.27 14.92 -18.41
CA VAL A 296 -1.56 16.02 -17.47
C VAL A 296 -0.46 17.06 -17.62
N GLY A 297 -0.79 18.34 -17.69
CA GLY A 297 0.23 19.36 -17.89
C GLY A 297 -0.26 20.78 -18.03
N CYS A 298 0.67 21.71 -17.89
CA CYS A 298 0.47 23.15 -18.04
C CYS A 298 -0.59 23.72 -17.07
N GLU A 299 -0.71 23.14 -15.88
CA GLU A 299 -1.69 23.56 -14.87
C GLU A 299 -1.09 24.60 -13.93
N LYS A 300 -1.82 25.68 -13.65
CA LYS A 300 -1.32 26.80 -12.83
C LYS A 300 -1.46 26.56 -11.33
N ASN A 301 -2.46 25.78 -10.94
CA ASN A 301 -2.86 25.56 -9.56
C ASN A 301 -2.83 24.07 -9.27
N VAL A 302 -1.73 23.59 -8.69
CA VAL A 302 -1.53 22.18 -8.33
C VAL A 302 -1.11 22.08 -6.88
N LEU A 303 -1.74 21.17 -6.15
CA LEU A 303 -1.37 20.78 -4.80
C LEU A 303 -0.51 19.52 -4.88
N TYR A 304 0.73 19.64 -4.43
CA TYR A 304 1.66 18.54 -4.24
C TYR A 304 1.68 18.14 -2.77
N MET A 305 1.67 16.85 -2.49
CA MET A 305 1.65 16.32 -1.13
C MET A 305 2.65 15.19 -0.99
N VAL A 306 3.29 15.13 0.17
CA VAL A 306 4.08 13.98 0.60
C VAL A 306 3.59 13.60 1.99
N HIS A 307 3.21 12.33 2.16
CA HIS A 307 2.89 11.75 3.45
C HIS A 307 3.83 10.59 3.75
N CYS A 308 4.24 10.49 5.00
CA CYS A 308 5.18 9.47 5.47
C CYS A 308 4.47 8.52 6.43
N ASP A 309 4.18 7.32 5.94
CA ASP A 309 3.61 6.23 6.71
C ASP A 309 4.75 5.44 7.39
N GLU A 310 4.77 5.39 8.73
CA GLU A 310 5.79 4.65 9.49
C GLU A 310 5.36 3.21 9.72
N MET A 311 6.23 2.28 9.35
CA MET A 311 6.10 0.85 9.60
C MET A 311 7.37 0.31 10.26
N CYS A 312 7.24 -0.89 10.81
CA CYS A 312 8.36 -1.70 11.23
C CYS A 312 8.31 -2.99 10.41
N SER A 313 9.42 -3.31 9.73
CA SER A 313 9.63 -4.60 9.09
C SER A 313 10.94 -5.15 9.59
N ASP A 314 10.95 -6.41 10.02
CA ASP A 314 12.18 -7.11 10.39
C ASP A 314 13.02 -6.41 11.49
N GLY A 315 12.36 -5.60 12.34
CA GLY A 315 12.99 -4.85 13.41
C GLY A 315 13.61 -3.53 12.98
N GLU A 316 13.48 -3.15 11.70
CA GLU A 316 13.95 -1.88 11.16
C GLU A 316 12.79 -0.90 10.91
N PRO A 317 13.01 0.42 11.09
CA PRO A 317 12.07 1.42 10.63
C PRO A 317 11.96 1.40 9.10
N VAL A 318 10.72 1.29 8.62
CA VAL A 318 10.38 1.39 7.19
C VAL A 318 9.48 2.60 7.00
N ILE A 319 9.82 3.46 6.06
CA ILE A 319 9.00 4.62 5.70
C ILE A 319 8.36 4.38 4.34
N ILE A 320 7.04 4.49 4.28
CA ILE A 320 6.29 4.52 3.03
C ILE A 320 6.04 5.97 2.66
N PHE A 321 6.64 6.39 1.55
CA PHE A 321 6.44 7.71 0.99
C PHE A 321 5.26 7.68 0.02
N ARG A 322 4.15 8.30 0.40
CA ARG A 322 3.02 8.55 -0.49
C ARG A 322 3.15 9.93 -1.11
N SER A 323 3.19 9.98 -2.44
CA SER A 323 3.41 11.18 -3.23
C SER A 323 2.14 11.51 -4.02
N GLY A 324 1.45 12.57 -3.61
CA GLY A 324 0.19 13.01 -4.18
C GLY A 324 0.34 14.23 -5.10
N THR A 325 -0.41 14.23 -6.20
CA THR A 325 -0.62 15.38 -7.08
C THR A 325 -2.12 15.58 -7.27
N ILE A 326 -2.61 16.78 -6.93
CA ILE A 326 -3.99 17.18 -7.16
C ILE A 326 -4.02 18.46 -7.99
N VAL A 327 -4.59 18.38 -9.20
CA VAL A 327 -4.84 19.54 -10.06
C VAL A 327 -6.08 20.27 -9.55
N MET A 328 -5.90 21.52 -9.13
CA MET A 328 -6.96 22.31 -8.51
C MET A 328 -7.76 23.08 -9.57
N LYS A 329 -8.95 22.56 -9.91
CA LYS A 329 -9.89 23.26 -10.80
C LYS A 329 -10.78 24.24 -10.05
N ASP A 330 -11.23 25.27 -10.76
CA ASP A 330 -12.08 26.32 -10.23
C ASP A 330 -13.33 25.75 -9.51
N GLY A 331 -13.52 26.13 -8.25
CA GLY A 331 -14.71 25.80 -7.45
C GLY A 331 -14.62 24.59 -6.53
N PHE A 332 -13.50 23.85 -6.52
CA PHE A 332 -13.28 22.76 -5.57
C PHE A 332 -12.43 23.23 -4.38
N ASP A 333 -12.93 22.99 -3.16
CA ASP A 333 -12.26 23.38 -1.92
C ASP A 333 -11.24 22.32 -1.50
N TYR A 334 -9.98 22.54 -1.86
CA TYR A 334 -8.86 21.68 -1.49
C TYR A 334 -8.22 22.04 -0.14
N SER A 335 -8.81 22.97 0.64
CA SER A 335 -8.22 23.39 1.92
C SER A 335 -8.11 22.24 2.94
N ASN A 336 -9.02 21.26 2.84
CA ASN A 336 -9.05 20.05 3.65
C ASN A 336 -8.55 18.80 2.91
N ALA A 337 -7.93 18.96 1.73
CA ALA A 337 -7.37 17.83 1.00
C ALA A 337 -6.12 17.31 1.72
N ASP A 338 -6.06 15.99 1.86
CA ASP A 338 -4.95 15.24 2.42
C ASP A 338 -4.37 14.29 1.36
N ILE A 339 -3.35 13.51 1.72
CA ILE A 339 -2.77 12.54 0.80
C ILE A 339 -3.80 11.52 0.29
N TYR A 340 -4.74 11.10 1.13
CA TYR A 340 -5.75 10.10 0.79
C TYR A 340 -6.73 10.62 -0.26
N SER A 341 -6.98 11.93 -0.31
CA SER A 341 -7.71 12.57 -1.41
C SER A 341 -7.10 12.27 -2.79
N SER A 342 -5.77 12.17 -2.87
CA SER A 342 -5.08 11.85 -4.14
C SER A 342 -5.22 10.38 -4.55
N MET A 343 -5.58 9.50 -3.63
CA MET A 343 -5.86 8.08 -3.89
C MET A 343 -7.23 7.86 -4.54
N PHE A 344 -8.12 8.86 -4.58
CA PHE A 344 -9.38 8.76 -5.31
C PHE A 344 -9.23 9.24 -6.75
N ARG A 345 -9.68 8.43 -7.70
CA ARG A 345 -9.76 8.74 -9.12
C ARG A 345 -10.69 9.92 -9.37
N ASN A 346 -10.13 10.93 -10.04
CA ASN A 346 -10.86 12.08 -10.57
C ASN A 346 -10.34 12.44 -11.97
N GLY A 347 -10.61 11.61 -12.98
CA GLY A 347 -10.34 11.94 -14.39
C GLY A 347 -8.88 12.33 -14.75
N GLY A 348 -7.89 11.89 -13.98
CA GLY A 348 -6.48 12.27 -14.15
C GLY A 348 -6.05 13.53 -13.38
N TYR A 349 -6.96 14.20 -12.68
CA TYR A 349 -6.66 15.34 -11.80
C TYR A 349 -6.06 14.93 -10.47
N HIS A 350 -6.26 13.67 -10.05
CA HIS A 350 -5.71 13.11 -8.81
C HIS A 350 -4.76 11.97 -9.19
N ILE A 351 -3.53 12.05 -8.69
CA ILE A 351 -2.47 11.06 -8.92
C ILE A 351 -1.82 10.80 -7.57
N GLU A 352 -1.78 9.54 -7.16
CA GLU A 352 -1.00 9.09 -6.02
C GLU A 352 0.02 8.06 -6.51
N LYS A 353 1.21 8.10 -5.89
CA LYS A 353 2.25 7.11 -6.06
C LYS A 353 2.94 6.86 -4.72
N SER A 354 3.05 5.61 -4.33
CA SER A 354 3.77 5.18 -3.14
C SER A 354 5.05 4.42 -3.47
N PHE A 355 5.96 4.34 -2.50
CA PHE A 355 7.04 3.36 -2.40
C PHE A 355 7.51 3.29 -0.94
N SER A 356 8.13 2.18 -0.56
CA SER A 356 8.75 1.99 0.75
C SER A 356 10.27 2.19 0.67
N CYS A 357 10.87 2.54 1.80
CA CYS A 357 12.31 2.69 2.00
C CYS A 357 12.66 2.20 3.40
N CYS A 358 13.65 1.30 3.51
CA CYS A 358 14.17 0.83 4.80
C CYS A 358 15.20 1.82 5.31
N ALA A 359 14.93 2.46 6.44
CA ALA A 359 15.74 3.59 6.92
C ALA A 359 17.11 3.16 7.47
N GLY A 360 17.29 1.89 7.85
CA GLY A 360 18.58 1.34 8.29
C GLY A 360 19.60 1.16 7.16
N ASN A 361 19.12 0.96 5.93
CA ASN A 361 19.93 0.53 4.78
C ASN A 361 20.05 1.57 3.66
N GLU A 362 19.12 2.53 3.59
CA GLU A 362 19.05 3.50 2.49
C GLU A 362 19.15 4.96 2.97
N ASP A 363 19.63 5.85 2.10
CA ASP A 363 19.66 7.28 2.40
C ASP A 363 18.23 7.83 2.39
N ILE A 364 17.64 7.96 3.58
CA ILE A 364 16.28 8.44 3.77
C ILE A 364 16.06 9.85 3.19
N SER A 365 17.10 10.67 3.11
CA SER A 365 17.03 11.99 2.49
C SER A 365 16.87 11.86 0.98
N GLN A 366 17.60 10.92 0.37
CA GLN A 366 17.43 10.59 -1.04
C GLN A 366 16.02 10.06 -1.34
N ALA A 367 15.46 9.21 -0.45
CA ALA A 367 14.07 8.75 -0.58
C ALA A 367 13.08 9.92 -0.52
N ALA A 368 13.24 10.85 0.42
CA ALA A 368 12.42 12.06 0.48
C ALA A 368 12.54 12.93 -0.80
N GLU A 369 13.73 13.06 -1.40
CA GLU A 369 13.90 13.75 -2.68
C GLU A 369 13.18 13.04 -3.84
N ILE A 370 13.18 11.71 -3.85
CA ILE A 370 12.42 10.90 -4.82
C ILE A 370 10.93 11.16 -4.65
N ALA A 371 10.42 11.16 -3.41
CA ALA A 371 9.02 11.45 -3.11
C ALA A 371 8.60 12.83 -3.64
N VAL A 372 9.41 13.86 -3.41
CA VAL A 372 9.19 15.20 -3.99
C VAL A 372 9.12 15.16 -5.51
N LYS A 373 10.06 14.48 -6.18
CA LYS A 373 10.05 14.37 -7.64
C LYS A 373 8.80 13.65 -8.13
N ARG A 374 8.35 12.59 -7.43
CA ARG A 374 7.12 11.86 -7.80
C ARG A 374 5.88 12.74 -7.62
N ALA A 375 5.75 13.46 -6.50
CA ALA A 375 4.64 14.37 -6.25
C ALA A 375 4.59 15.50 -7.29
N GLU A 376 5.74 16.06 -7.66
CA GLU A 376 5.84 17.11 -8.68
C GLU A 376 5.84 16.59 -10.14
N LEU A 377 5.62 15.27 -10.33
CA LEU A 377 5.66 14.57 -11.63
C LEU A 377 6.97 14.78 -12.42
N LYS A 378 8.07 15.06 -11.72
CA LYS A 378 9.40 15.18 -12.32
C LYS A 378 9.95 13.81 -12.69
N LYS A 379 10.80 13.82 -13.72
CA LYS A 379 11.46 12.61 -14.19
C LYS A 379 12.47 12.12 -13.14
N LEU A 380 12.38 10.83 -12.80
CA LEU A 380 13.37 10.12 -11.99
C LEU A 380 14.53 9.63 -12.86
N THR A 381 15.73 9.61 -12.29
CA THR A 381 16.90 8.95 -12.88
C THR A 381 16.79 7.44 -12.78
N ARG A 382 17.60 6.71 -13.56
CA ARG A 382 17.61 5.24 -13.53
C ARG A 382 17.92 4.64 -12.15
N LYS A 383 18.73 5.32 -11.33
CA LYS A 383 19.01 4.88 -9.96
C LYS A 383 17.79 5.07 -9.06
N GLU A 384 17.14 6.22 -9.16
CA GLU A 384 15.93 6.55 -8.40
C GLU A 384 14.74 5.66 -8.77
N CYS A 385 14.58 5.31 -10.06
CA CYS A 385 13.54 4.37 -10.49
C CYS A 385 13.70 2.97 -9.87
N LYS A 386 14.93 2.54 -9.59
CA LYS A 386 15.20 1.25 -8.93
C LYS A 386 14.88 1.30 -7.45
N ALA A 387 15.25 2.40 -6.78
CA ALA A 387 14.95 2.61 -5.37
C ALA A 387 13.44 2.76 -5.13
N ALA A 388 12.70 3.35 -6.07
CA ALA A 388 11.27 3.60 -5.95
C ALA A 388 10.36 2.45 -6.46
N ASP A 389 10.94 1.27 -6.75
CA ASP A 389 10.30 0.07 -7.32
C ASP A 389 9.16 0.37 -8.32
N VAL A 390 9.48 1.14 -9.36
CA VAL A 390 8.46 1.64 -10.29
C VAL A 390 8.00 0.53 -11.24
N ASP A 391 6.91 -0.15 -10.87
CA ASP A 391 6.25 -1.09 -11.78
C ASP A 391 5.22 -0.38 -12.67
N LYS A 392 5.28 -0.66 -13.98
CA LYS A 392 4.39 -0.04 -14.97
C LYS A 392 3.78 -1.13 -15.83
N ASN A 393 2.49 -1.01 -16.11
CA ASN A 393 1.78 -1.93 -16.98
C ASN A 393 1.76 -1.40 -18.43
N LEU A 394 2.32 -2.15 -19.38
CA LEU A 394 2.33 -1.81 -20.81
C LEU A 394 0.92 -1.53 -21.34
N LEU A 395 -0.08 -2.31 -20.90
CA LEU A 395 -1.46 -2.20 -21.38
C LEU A 395 -2.12 -0.86 -21.01
N SER A 396 -1.68 -0.21 -19.94
CA SER A 396 -2.23 1.09 -19.51
C SER A 396 -1.93 2.23 -20.51
N PHE A 397 -0.86 2.10 -21.31
CA PHE A 397 -0.44 3.09 -22.29
C PHE A 397 -1.08 2.89 -23.68
N LEU A 398 -1.74 1.75 -23.90
CA LEU A 398 -2.35 1.41 -25.19
C LEU A 398 -3.34 2.47 -25.69
N PRO A 399 -4.26 3.03 -24.87
CA PRO A 399 -5.20 4.04 -25.35
C PRO A 399 -4.51 5.30 -25.85
N VAL A 400 -3.47 5.77 -25.14
CA VAL A 400 -2.71 6.97 -25.50
C VAL A 400 -1.86 6.70 -26.75
N GLY A 401 -1.20 5.55 -26.81
CA GLY A 401 -0.44 5.13 -28.00
C GLY A 401 -1.33 5.02 -29.24
N MET A 402 -2.51 4.41 -29.11
CA MET A 402 -3.49 4.30 -30.21
C MET A 402 -4.02 5.67 -30.66
N LEU A 403 -4.26 6.60 -29.73
CA LEU A 403 -4.64 7.97 -30.07
C LEU A 403 -3.55 8.67 -30.90
N MET A 404 -2.27 8.54 -30.50
CA MET A 404 -1.15 9.08 -31.27
C MET A 404 -1.03 8.42 -32.64
N GLY A 405 -1.27 7.11 -32.72
CA GLY A 405 -1.37 6.35 -33.96
C GLY A 405 -2.45 6.87 -34.90
N LEU A 406 -3.64 7.13 -34.36
CA LEU A 406 -4.76 7.68 -35.11
C LEU A 406 -4.47 9.09 -35.62
N LEU A 407 -3.96 9.97 -34.76
CA LEU A 407 -3.57 11.32 -35.17
C LEU A 407 -2.52 11.29 -36.28
N PHE A 408 -1.47 10.47 -36.12
CA PHE A 408 -0.46 10.27 -37.15
C PHE A 408 -1.06 9.79 -38.47
N GLY A 409 -1.92 8.77 -38.44
CA GLY A 409 -2.60 8.26 -39.63
C GLY A 409 -3.46 9.33 -40.32
N VAL A 410 -4.20 10.13 -39.57
CA VAL A 410 -5.04 11.22 -40.10
C VAL A 410 -4.17 12.31 -40.73
N PHE A 411 -3.13 12.79 -40.04
CA PHE A 411 -2.24 13.83 -40.58
C PHE A 411 -1.49 13.35 -41.82
N LEU A 412 -1.04 12.10 -41.82
CA LEU A 412 -0.36 11.51 -42.97
C LEU A 412 -1.31 11.36 -44.16
N ALA A 413 -2.55 10.91 -43.93
CA ALA A 413 -3.57 10.83 -44.99
C ALA A 413 -3.93 12.21 -45.56
N LEU A 414 -4.14 13.21 -44.70
CA LEU A 414 -4.41 14.59 -45.12
C LEU A 414 -3.24 15.18 -45.91
N GLY A 415 -2.01 15.02 -45.43
CA GLY A 415 -0.81 15.49 -46.13
C GLY A 415 -0.66 14.84 -47.51
N MET A 416 -0.90 13.53 -47.60
CA MET A 416 -0.85 12.82 -48.88
C MET A 416 -2.01 13.18 -49.83
N MET A 417 -3.22 13.45 -49.32
CA MET A 417 -4.29 14.02 -50.16
C MET A 417 -3.86 15.34 -50.79
N ILE A 418 -3.21 16.22 -50.03
CA ILE A 418 -2.71 17.49 -50.54
C ILE A 418 -1.65 17.26 -51.62
N VAL A 419 -0.69 16.36 -51.37
CA VAL A 419 0.38 16.05 -52.35
C VAL A 419 -0.20 15.46 -53.64
N LEU A 420 -1.11 14.48 -53.55
CA LEU A 420 -1.73 13.85 -54.70
C LEU A 420 -2.61 14.84 -55.47
N PHE A 421 -3.37 15.67 -54.77
CA PHE A 421 -4.19 16.71 -55.40
C PHE A 421 -3.32 17.72 -56.17
N LEU A 422 -2.24 18.20 -55.56
CA LEU A 422 -1.29 19.10 -56.22
C LEU A 422 -0.61 18.44 -57.42
N PHE A 423 -0.29 17.15 -57.33
CA PHE A 423 0.29 16.38 -58.43
C PHE A 423 -0.69 16.23 -59.61
N GLU A 424 -1.94 15.83 -59.35
CA GLU A 424 -2.98 15.71 -60.37
C GLU A 424 -3.26 17.05 -61.06
N MET A 425 -3.37 18.12 -60.28
CA MET A 425 -3.49 19.48 -60.81
C MET A 425 -2.28 19.89 -61.67
N PHE A 426 -1.07 19.45 -61.32
CA PHE A 426 0.15 19.70 -62.10
C PHE A 426 0.18 18.90 -63.42
N VAL A 427 -0.36 17.68 -63.43
CA VAL A 427 -0.47 16.82 -64.62
C VAL A 427 -1.60 17.26 -65.56
N GLY A 428 -2.43 18.22 -65.13
CA GLY A 428 -3.44 18.89 -65.95
C GLY A 428 -4.88 18.43 -65.71
N SER A 429 -5.10 17.59 -64.70
CA SER A 429 -6.44 17.18 -64.27
C SER A 429 -7.20 18.38 -63.70
N ASN A 430 -8.51 18.44 -63.93
CA ASN A 430 -9.33 19.44 -63.24
C ASN A 430 -9.58 19.04 -61.78
N ALA A 431 -10.04 19.98 -60.95
CA ALA A 431 -10.21 19.76 -59.51
C ALA A 431 -11.17 18.60 -59.17
N VAL A 432 -12.16 18.33 -60.02
CA VAL A 432 -13.13 17.24 -59.80
C VAL A 432 -12.49 15.89 -60.11
N GLU A 433 -11.75 15.77 -61.21
CA GLU A 433 -11.00 14.57 -61.59
C GLU A 433 -9.91 14.22 -60.58
N ALA A 434 -9.18 15.24 -60.11
CA ALA A 434 -8.17 15.09 -59.07
C ALA A 434 -8.77 14.55 -57.76
N LEU A 435 -9.93 15.08 -57.35
CA LEU A 435 -10.61 14.59 -56.14
C LEU A 435 -11.10 13.15 -56.31
N GLN A 436 -11.66 12.83 -57.47
CA GLN A 436 -12.19 11.49 -57.79
C GLN A 436 -11.08 10.43 -57.75
N ALA A 437 -9.92 10.72 -58.34
CA ALA A 437 -8.75 9.83 -58.33
C ALA A 437 -8.22 9.54 -56.91
N ILE A 438 -8.30 10.52 -56.02
CA ILE A 438 -7.90 10.38 -54.62
C ILE A 438 -8.90 9.50 -53.85
N VAL A 439 -10.19 9.69 -54.07
CA VAL A 439 -11.25 8.93 -53.36
C VAL A 439 -11.32 7.47 -53.82
N ASP A 440 -11.10 7.20 -55.11
CA ASP A 440 -11.22 5.85 -55.68
C ASP A 440 -10.04 4.91 -55.36
N SER A 441 -8.98 5.44 -54.75
CA SER A 441 -7.77 4.67 -54.50
C SER A 441 -7.81 3.90 -53.16
N ARG A 442 -7.20 2.71 -53.13
CA ARG A 442 -7.14 1.81 -51.94
C ARG A 442 -6.15 2.26 -50.86
N TRP A 443 -5.39 3.32 -51.13
CA TRP A 443 -4.35 3.88 -50.26
C TRP A 443 -4.86 4.27 -48.86
N LEU A 444 -6.13 4.70 -48.70
CA LEU A 444 -6.75 5.01 -47.39
C LEU A 444 -6.64 3.86 -46.37
N CYS A 445 -6.79 2.61 -46.82
CA CYS A 445 -6.62 1.44 -45.95
C CYS A 445 -5.17 1.25 -45.46
N ALA A 446 -4.19 1.61 -46.29
CA ALA A 446 -2.79 1.57 -45.92
C ALA A 446 -2.45 2.62 -44.84
N PHE A 447 -3.11 3.80 -44.85
CA PHE A 447 -2.94 4.79 -43.78
C PHE A 447 -3.56 4.32 -42.47
N GLY A 448 -4.72 3.67 -42.50
CA GLY A 448 -5.30 3.02 -41.33
C GLY A 448 -4.36 1.99 -40.70
N ALA A 449 -3.76 1.12 -41.52
CA ALA A 449 -2.77 0.13 -41.06
C ALA A 449 -1.49 0.79 -40.51
N SER A 450 -0.99 1.84 -41.17
CA SER A 450 0.18 2.58 -40.71
C SER A 450 -0.06 3.32 -39.38
N GLY A 451 -1.26 3.88 -39.19
CA GLY A 451 -1.67 4.52 -37.93
C GLY A 451 -1.75 3.51 -36.79
N LEU A 452 -2.30 2.31 -37.03
CA LEU A 452 -2.31 1.22 -36.04
C LEU A 452 -0.89 0.77 -35.68
N ALA A 453 -0.03 0.54 -36.67
CA ALA A 453 1.37 0.14 -36.45
C ALA A 453 2.14 1.20 -35.66
N PHE A 454 1.95 2.48 -36.01
CA PHE A 454 2.54 3.61 -35.29
C PHE A 454 1.99 3.69 -33.86
N GLY A 455 0.70 3.48 -33.65
CA GLY A 455 0.09 3.51 -32.32
C GLY A 455 0.62 2.42 -31.39
N LEU A 456 0.82 1.21 -31.91
CA LEU A 456 1.47 0.12 -31.17
C LEU A 456 2.94 0.45 -30.87
N ALA A 457 3.69 0.95 -31.84
CA ALA A 457 5.08 1.36 -31.64
C ALA A 457 5.20 2.47 -30.58
N MET A 458 4.31 3.47 -30.62
CA MET A 458 4.23 4.54 -29.62
C MET A 458 3.87 4.01 -28.24
N THR A 459 2.98 3.03 -28.14
CA THR A 459 2.66 2.36 -26.86
C THR A 459 3.92 1.75 -26.23
N VAL A 460 4.71 1.02 -27.04
CA VAL A 460 5.97 0.41 -26.59
C VAL A 460 7.01 1.48 -26.22
N LEU A 461 7.15 2.53 -27.03
CA LEU A 461 8.08 3.62 -26.75
C LEU A 461 7.70 4.38 -25.47
N MET A 462 6.43 4.68 -25.25
CA MET A 462 5.93 5.31 -24.02
C MET A 462 6.18 4.45 -22.79
N TYR A 463 5.96 3.13 -22.91
CA TYR A 463 6.27 2.18 -21.85
C TYR A 463 7.77 2.15 -21.51
N LEU A 464 8.63 2.06 -22.53
CA LEU A 464 10.09 2.03 -22.36
C LEU A 464 10.63 3.37 -21.84
N ALA A 465 10.09 4.50 -22.31
CA ALA A 465 10.41 5.83 -21.80
C ALA A 465 9.92 5.99 -20.36
N GLY A 466 8.82 5.35 -19.99
CA GLY A 466 8.34 5.27 -18.62
C GLY A 466 9.28 4.50 -17.68
N ARG A 467 10.13 3.61 -18.20
CA ARG A 467 11.14 2.84 -17.44
C ARG A 467 12.53 3.52 -17.41
N LYS A 468 12.79 4.54 -18.23
CA LYS A 468 14.08 5.25 -18.35
C LYS A 468 14.02 6.64 -17.74
#